data_AF-A0A2W6VQK3-F1
#
_entry.id   AF-A0A2W6VQK3-F1
#
_cell.length_a   1.000
_cell.length_b   1.000
_cell.length_c   1.000
_cell.angle_alpha   90.00
_cell.angle_beta   90.00
_cell.angle_gamma   90.00
#
_symmetry.space_group_name_H-M   'P 1'
#
loop_
_entity.id
_entity.type
_entity.pdbx_description
1 polymer ?
#
loop_
_entity_poly.entity_id
_entity_poly.type
_entity_poly.pdbx_seq_one_letter_code
_entity_poly.pdbx_strand_id
1 'polypeptide(L)' 'MTGALYGIAMLGALLLALGGVWMWRRNRTRALLLFVIAAILVFNVWSWSTLPQRQPPVPQGMAGEAKP' A
#
# COMPACT_ATOMS: atom_id res chain seq x y z
N MET A 1 16.82 8.49 8.16
CA MET A 1 16.04 7.58 7.28
C MET A 1 14.67 8.16 6.91
N THR A 2 13.96 8.81 7.85
CA THR A 2 12.67 9.48 7.62
C THR A 2 12.66 10.54 6.52
N GLY A 3 13.70 11.38 6.39
CA GLY A 3 13.75 12.41 5.34
C GLY A 3 13.73 11.87 3.91
N ALA A 4 14.40 10.74 3.66
CA ALA A 4 14.39 10.09 2.35
C ALA A 4 13.02 9.49 2.00
N LEU A 5 12.32 8.92 3.01
CA LEU A 5 10.96 8.43 2.87
C LEU A 5 9.98 9.55 2.48
N TYR A 6 10.06 10.71 3.13
CA TYR A 6 9.25 11.87 2.77
C TYR A 6 9.59 12.40 1.37
N GLY A 7 10.88 12.45 1.00
CA GLY A 7 11.31 12.86 -0.33
C GLY A 7 10.75 11.97 -1.45
N ILE A 8 10.79 10.64 -1.27
CA ILE A 8 10.24 9.68 -2.24
C ILE A 8 8.72 9.81 -2.33
N ALA A 9 8.03 9.98 -1.20
CA ALA A 9 6.59 10.18 -1.18
C ALA A 9 6.18 11.46 -1.94
N MET A 10 6.94 12.54 -1.76
CA MET A 10 6.67 13.84 -2.38
C MET A 10 6.94 13.82 -3.89
N LEU A 11 8.02 13.15 -4.33
CA LEU A 11 8.30 12.88 -5.74
C LEU A 11 7.22 12.02 -6.40
N GLY A 12 6.78 10.96 -5.71
CA GLY A 12 5.69 10.11 -6.16
C GLY A 12 4.38 10.90 -6.34
N ALA A 13 4.05 11.75 -5.36
CA ALA A 13 2.87 12.62 -5.42
C ALA A 13 2.92 13.61 -6.59
N LEU A 14 4.08 14.23 -6.84
CA LEU A 14 4.28 15.13 -7.98
C LEU A 14 4.10 14.41 -9.32
N LEU A 15 4.70 13.23 -9.48
CA LEU A 15 4.57 12.43 -10.69
C LEU A 15 3.12 11.98 -10.93
N LEU A 16 2.41 11.62 -9.87
CA LEU A 16 0.98 11.27 -9.93
C LEU A 16 0.12 12.47 -10.36
N ALA A 17 0.38 13.65 -9.79
CA ALA A 17 -0.35 14.87 -10.15
C ALA A 17 -0.08 15.28 -11.61
N LEU A 18 1.18 15.32 -12.04
CA LEU A 18 1.56 15.66 -13.41
C LEU A 18 1.04 14.63 -14.43
N GLY A 19 1.23 13.34 -14.13
CA GLY A 19 0.73 12.25 -14.96
C GLY A 19 -0.80 12.27 -15.07
N GLY A 20 -1.49 12.48 -13.96
CA GLY A 20 -2.95 12.59 -13.91
C GLY A 20 -3.48 13.76 -14.72
N VAL A 21 -2.91 14.96 -14.54
CA VAL A 21 -3.33 16.17 -15.26
C VAL A 21 -3.05 16.06 -16.77
N TRP A 22 -1.88 15.55 -17.15
CA TRP A 22 -1.53 15.34 -18.55
C TRP A 22 -2.47 14.33 -19.22
N MET A 23 -2.76 13.22 -18.53
CA MET A 23 -3.64 12.17 -19.03
C MET A 23 -5.12 12.63 -19.09
N TRP A 24 -5.55 13.45 -18.14
CA TRP A 24 -6.88 14.07 -18.13
C TRP A 24 -7.12 14.98 -19.34
N ARG A 25 -6.11 15.73 -19.76
CA ARG A 25 -6.18 16.57 -20.96
C ARG A 25 -6.28 15.76 -22.26
N ARG A 26 -5.61 14.60 -22.32
CA ARG A 26 -5.53 13.81 -23.56
C ARG A 26 -6.69 12.84 -23.73
N ASN A 27 -7.10 12.15 -22.66
CA ASN A 27 -8.19 11.17 -22.74
C ASN A 27 -8.83 10.91 -21.36
N ARG A 28 -9.92 11.63 -21.08
CA ARG A 28 -10.61 11.61 -19.77
C ARG A 28 -11.06 10.21 -19.36
N THR A 29 -11.56 9.41 -20.31
CA THR A 29 -12.03 8.03 -20.04
C THR A 29 -10.90 7.14 -19.52
N ARG A 30 -9.70 7.27 -20.10
CA ARG A 30 -8.53 6.47 -19.70
C ARG A 30 -8.00 6.90 -18.33
N ALA A 31 -8.03 8.21 -18.04
CA ALA A 31 -7.66 8.74 -16.73
C ALA A 31 -8.62 8.25 -15.63
N LEU A 32 -9.94 8.26 -15.90
CA LEU A 32 -10.96 7.72 -15.00
C LEU A 32 -10.76 6.22 -14.72
N LEU A 33 -10.52 5.40 -15.75
CA LEU A 33 -10.25 3.97 -15.59
C LEU A 33 -9.04 3.70 -14.69
N LEU A 34 -7.94 4.44 -14.90
CA LEU A 34 -6.75 4.29 -14.06
C LEU A 34 -6.98 4.75 -12.62
N PHE A 35 -7.76 5.81 -12.42
CA PHE A 35 -8.14 6.26 -11.09
C PHE A 35 -8.98 5.20 -10.35
N VAL A 36 -9.95 4.59 -11.03
CA VAL A 36 -10.76 3.49 -10.48
C VAL A 36 -9.90 2.29 -10.11
N ILE A 37 -8.95 1.88 -10.97
CA ILE A 37 -8.02 0.79 -10.68
C ILE A 37 -7.14 1.11 -9.47
N ALA A 38 -6.61 2.33 -9.39
CA ALA A 38 -5.80 2.77 -8.25
C ALA A 38 -6.61 2.75 -6.94
N ALA A 39 -7.86 3.21 -6.96
CA ALA A 39 -8.76 3.16 -5.81
C ALA A 39 -9.03 1.71 -5.35
N ILE A 40 -9.27 0.79 -6.29
CA ILE A 40 -9.47 -0.64 -5.99
C ILE A 40 -8.22 -1.23 -5.35
N LEU A 41 -7.02 -0.94 -5.88
CA LEU A 41 -5.75 -1.42 -5.32
C LEU A 41 -5.52 -0.92 -3.90
N VAL A 42 -5.73 0.37 -3.64
CA VAL A 42 -5.57 0.96 -2.30
C VAL A 42 -6.56 0.32 -1.33
N PHE A 43 -7.83 0.19 -1.73
CA PHE A 43 -8.85 -0.46 -0.90
C PHE A 43 -8.53 -1.92 -0.64
N ASN A 44 -8.03 -2.64 -1.65
CA ASN A 44 -7.61 -4.03 -1.51
C ASN A 44 -6.46 -4.13 -0.51
N VAL A 45 -5.35 -3.43 -0.70
CA VAL A 45 -4.22 -3.45 0.25
C VAL A 45 -4.65 -3.07 1.66
N TRP A 46 -5.51 -2.06 1.79
CA TRP A 46 -6.04 -1.63 3.08
C TRP A 46 -6.89 -2.72 3.75
N SER A 47 -7.79 -3.37 3.00
CA SER A 47 -8.60 -4.49 3.51
C SER A 47 -7.73 -5.60 4.08
N TRP A 48 -6.62 -5.95 3.42
CA TRP A 48 -5.69 -6.97 3.91
C TRP A 48 -4.87 -6.49 5.11
N SER A 49 -4.55 -5.19 5.19
CA SER A 49 -3.84 -4.62 6.34
C SER A 49 -4.66 -4.64 7.64
N THR A 50 -5.99 -4.66 7.53
CA THR A 50 -6.89 -4.70 8.69
C THR A 50 -7.20 -6.12 9.18
N LEU A 51 -6.78 -7.16 8.44
CA LEU A 51 -6.96 -8.53 8.89
C LEU A 51 -6.01 -8.83 10.06
N PRO A 52 -6.52 -9.28 11.21
CA PRO A 52 -5.66 -9.73 12.30
C PRO A 52 -4.78 -10.86 11.77
N GLN A 53 -3.47 -10.74 11.90
CA GLN A 53 -2.57 -11.85 11.65
C GLN A 53 -2.95 -12.96 12.61
N ARG A 54 -3.65 -13.99 12.11
CA ARG A 54 -3.87 -15.23 12.85
C ARG A 54 -2.49 -15.86 13.00
N GLN A 55 -1.83 -15.56 14.11
CA GLN A 55 -0.61 -16.23 14.52
C GLN A 55 -0.92 -17.74 14.50
N PRO A 56 -0.17 -18.56 13.76
CA PRO A 56 -0.34 -20.00 13.89
C PRO A 56 -0.12 -20.36 15.36
N PRO A 57 -0.96 -21.22 15.95
CA PRO A 57 -0.79 -21.61 17.34
C PRO A 57 0.64 -22.11 17.53
N VAL A 58 1.37 -21.49 18.46
CA VAL A 58 2.72 -21.90 18.84
C VAL A 58 2.63 -23.38 19.23
N PRO A 59 3.45 -24.28 18.65
CA PRO A 59 3.46 -25.68 19.05
C PRO A 59 3.71 -25.75 20.55
N GLN A 60 2.77 -26.33 21.30
CA GLN A 60 2.83 -26.43 22.77
C GLN A 60 4.07 -27.18 23.31
N GLY A 61 4.91 -27.75 22.44
CA GLY A 61 6.17 -28.42 22.78
C GLY A 61 7.40 -27.51 22.94
N MET A 62 7.38 -26.24 22.50
CA MET A 62 8.55 -25.34 22.64
C MET A 62 8.49 -24.40 23.85
N ALA A 63 7.40 -24.43 24.64
CA ALA A 63 7.27 -23.59 25.83
C ALA A 63 8.09 -24.08 27.04
N GLY A 64 8.77 -25.24 26.92
CA GLY A 64 9.52 -25.89 28.01
C GLY A 64 11.04 -25.73 28.00
N GLU A 65 11.65 -25.27 26.90
CA GLU A 65 13.13 -25.20 26.76
C GLU A 65 13.74 -23.87 27.23
N ALA A 66 12.97 -23.00 27.88
CA ALA A 66 13.48 -21.78 28.49
C ALA A 66 13.26 -21.82 30.01
N LYS A 67 14.05 -22.62 30.71
CA LYS A 67 14.30 -22.40 32.13
C LYS A 67 15.82 -22.56 32.38
N PRO A 68 16.47 -21.57 33.03
CA PRO A 68 17.92 -21.54 33.23
C PRO A 68 18.44 -22.71 34.07
#